data_AF-A0A8T9ARL3-F1
#
_entry.id   AF-A0A8T9ARL3-F1
#
_cell.length_a   1.000
_cell.length_b   1.000
_cell.length_c   1.000
_cell.angle_alpha   90.00
_cell.angle_beta   90.00
_cell.angle_gamma   90.00
#
_symmetry.space_group_name_H-M   'P 1'
#
loop_
_entity.id
_entity.type
_entity.pdbx_description
1 polymer ?
#
loop_
_entity_poly.entity_id
_entity_poly.type
_entity_poly.pdbx_seq_one_letter_code
_entity_poly.pdbx_strand_id
1 'polypeptide(L)'
;ALSMPHGVRMRRIILPQALAIMLPPWGNLLIELLKGTALVSLISVADLMFQTRQINAATYLSAQAFGTALIIYYILARFLITPMMRWAERLVARRLGRA
;
A
#
# COMPACT_ATOMS: atom_id res chain seq x y z
N ALA A 1 -2.68 -41.02 1.48
CA ALA A 1 -2.13 -39.66 1.31
C ALA A 1 -1.35 -39.62 0.01
N LEU A 2 -1.61 -38.68 -0.91
CA LEU A 2 -0.83 -38.60 -2.15
C LEU A 2 0.64 -38.38 -1.82
N SER A 3 1.50 -39.33 -2.21
CA SER A 3 2.96 -39.32 -2.00
C SER A 3 3.65 -38.23 -2.83
N MET A 4 3.28 -36.97 -2.62
CA MET A 4 3.89 -35.82 -3.28
C MET A 4 5.21 -35.47 -2.59
N PRO A 5 6.31 -35.29 -3.34
CA PRO A 5 7.55 -34.79 -2.77
C PRO A 5 7.36 -33.38 -2.20
N HIS A 6 8.08 -33.07 -1.12
CA HIS A 6 7.89 -31.86 -0.32
C HIS A 6 7.89 -30.56 -1.15
N GLY A 7 8.75 -30.45 -2.16
CA GLY A 7 8.82 -29.29 -3.05
C GLY A 7 7.57 -29.11 -3.93
N VAL A 8 6.98 -30.22 -4.41
CA VAL A 8 5.75 -30.19 -5.21
C VAL A 8 4.56 -29.79 -4.35
N ARG A 9 4.47 -30.33 -3.13
CA ARG A 9 3.43 -29.96 -2.16
C ARG A 9 3.52 -28.48 -1.75
N MET A 10 4.73 -27.99 -1.53
CA MET A 10 4.97 -26.58 -1.18
C MET A 10 4.53 -25.64 -2.31
N ARG A 11 4.96 -25.91 -3.56
CA ARG A 11 4.69 -25.01 -4.69
C ARG A 11 3.25 -25.03 -5.19
N ARG A 12 2.60 -26.20 -5.20
CA ARG A 12 1.23 -26.34 -5.78
C ARG A 12 0.10 -26.13 -4.77
N ILE A 13 0.34 -26.37 -3.49
CA ILE A 13 -0.74 -26.42 -2.48
C ILE A 13 -0.52 -25.35 -1.42
N ILE A 14 0.62 -25.38 -0.75
CA ILE A 14 0.85 -24.56 0.46
C ILE A 14 1.08 -23.09 0.09
N LEU A 15 2.01 -22.79 -0.83
CA LEU A 15 2.32 -21.41 -1.24
C LEU A 15 1.12 -20.62 -1.80
N PRO A 16 0.34 -21.14 -2.78
CA PRO A 16 -0.80 -20.39 -3.30
C PRO A 16 -1.90 -20.18 -2.26
N GLN A 17 -2.12 -21.12 -1.34
CA GLN A 17 -3.09 -20.95 -0.25
C GLN A 17 -2.60 -19.97 0.81
N ALA A 18 -1.32 -20.03 1.18
CA ALA A 18 -0.72 -19.08 2.11
C ALA A 18 -0.78 -17.64 1.57
N LEU A 19 -0.44 -17.43 0.28
CA LEU A 19 -0.54 -16.14 -0.38
C LEU A 19 -1.98 -15.58 -0.36
N ALA A 20 -2.99 -16.44 -0.53
CA ALA A 20 -4.39 -16.04 -0.45
C ALA A 20 -4.79 -15.47 0.91
N ILE A 21 -4.31 -16.11 1.97
CA ILE A 21 -4.63 -15.77 3.37
C ILE A 21 -3.83 -14.54 3.80
N MET A 22 -2.60 -14.38 3.28
CA MET A 22 -1.70 -13.28 3.63
C MET A 22 -2.03 -11.98 2.89
N LEU A 23 -2.68 -12.04 1.71
CA LEU A 23 -2.98 -10.83 0.91
C LEU A 23 -3.85 -9.78 1.64
N PRO A 24 -4.96 -10.15 2.30
CA PRO A 24 -5.80 -9.19 3.01
C PRO A 24 -5.07 -8.42 4.13
N PRO A 25 -4.35 -9.06 5.08
CA PRO A 25 -3.60 -8.34 6.10
C PRO A 25 -2.39 -7.58 5.53
N TRP A 26 -1.79 -8.05 4.42
CA TRP A 26 -0.75 -7.29 3.71
C TRP A 26 -1.24 -5.93 3.23
N GLY A 27 -2.50 -5.85 2.80
CA GLY A 27 -3.07 -4.57 2.40
C GLY A 27 -3.22 -3.58 3.55
N ASN A 28 -3.64 -4.06 4.72
CA ASN A 28 -3.71 -3.25 5.92
C ASN A 28 -2.30 -2.78 6.35
N LEU A 29 -1.32 -3.69 6.34
CA LEU A 29 0.08 -3.36 6.60
C LEU A 29 0.65 -2.35 5.62
N LEU A 30 0.30 -2.42 4.33
CA LEU A 30 0.76 -1.44 3.33
C LEU A 30 0.19 -0.04 3.62
N ILE A 31 -1.07 0.07 4.05
CA ILE A 31 -1.70 1.34 4.45
C ILE A 31 -1.05 1.88 5.72
N GLU A 32 -0.77 1.00 6.68
CA GLU A 32 -0.08 1.34 7.93
C GLU A 32 1.36 1.80 7.68
N LEU A 33 2.09 1.11 6.81
CA LEU A 33 3.41 1.52 6.35
C LEU A 33 3.36 2.84 5.59
N LEU A 34 2.32 3.10 4.79
CA LEU A 34 2.18 4.39 4.10
C LEU A 34 1.97 5.54 5.10
N LYS A 35 1.18 5.31 6.15
CA LYS A 35 1.07 6.25 7.28
C LYS A 35 2.41 6.39 8.02
N GLY A 36 3.15 5.30 8.19
CA GLY A 36 4.50 5.29 8.74
C GLY A 36 5.50 6.07 7.89
N THR A 37 5.41 6.01 6.56
CA THR A 37 6.27 6.81 5.66
C THR A 37 6.01 8.30 5.79
N ALA A 38 4.78 8.73 6.12
CA ALA A 38 4.49 10.12 6.43
C ALA A 38 5.21 10.58 7.72
N LEU A 39 5.38 9.70 8.71
CA LEU A 39 6.25 9.96 9.87
C LEU A 39 7.74 9.98 9.50
N VAL A 40 8.19 9.11 8.59
CA VAL A 40 9.58 9.10 8.09
C VAL A 40 9.92 10.35 7.26
N SER A 41 8.93 11.01 6.64
CA SER A 41 9.12 12.32 5.97
C SER A 41 9.60 13.44 6.90
N LEU A 42 9.53 13.24 8.23
CA LEU A 42 10.13 14.12 9.22
C LEU A 42 11.67 14.15 9.13
N ILE A 43 12.29 13.15 8.49
CA ILE A 43 13.75 13.00 8.31
C ILE A 43 14.20 13.51 6.92
N SER A 44 13.51 14.49 6.34
CA SER A 44 14.02 15.29 5.20
C SER A 44 14.33 14.53 3.91
N VAL A 45 13.56 13.48 3.58
CA VAL A 45 13.47 13.03 2.17
C VAL A 45 12.70 14.10 1.41
N ALA A 46 13.13 14.43 0.18
CA ALA A 46 12.51 15.46 -0.66
C ALA A 46 11.12 15.01 -1.15
N ASP A 47 10.17 14.97 -0.23
CA ASP A 47 8.79 14.58 -0.47
C ASP A 47 7.88 15.80 -0.57
N LEU A 48 6.62 15.56 -0.93
CA LEU A 48 5.61 16.61 -1.14
C LEU A 48 5.48 17.54 0.08
N MET A 49 5.68 17.03 1.30
CA MET A 49 5.71 17.81 2.54
C MET A 49 6.89 18.78 2.67
N PHE A 50 8.06 18.44 2.11
CA PHE A 50 9.20 19.33 2.09
C PHE A 50 8.89 20.56 1.21
N GLN A 51 8.32 20.31 0.02
CA GLN A 51 7.83 21.37 -0.87
C GLN A 51 6.73 22.22 -0.23
N THR A 52 5.74 21.59 0.43
CA THR A 52 4.69 22.33 1.13
C THR A 52 5.23 23.22 2.24
N ARG A 53 6.21 22.76 3.03
CA ARG A 53 6.86 23.60 4.06
C ARG A 53 7.63 24.75 3.46
N GLN A 54 8.31 24.54 2.33
CA GLN A 54 9.05 25.60 1.63
C GLN A 54 8.11 26.69 1.11
N ILE A 55 6.98 26.29 0.51
CA ILE A 55 5.93 27.22 0.07
C ILE A 55 5.31 27.93 1.28
N ASN A 56 5.02 27.23 2.37
CA ASN A 56 4.51 27.87 3.58
C ASN A 56 5.50 28.87 4.18
N ALA A 57 6.80 28.55 4.19
CA ALA A 57 7.84 29.47 4.67
C ALA A 57 7.95 30.74 3.79
N ALA A 58 7.67 30.62 2.49
CA ALA A 58 7.67 31.75 1.57
C ALA A 58 6.37 32.59 1.60
N THR A 59 5.22 31.94 1.83
CA THR A 59 3.90 32.57 1.66
C THR A 59 3.16 32.81 2.98
N TYR A 60 3.59 32.21 4.09
CA TYR A 60 2.93 32.18 5.42
C TYR A 60 1.47 31.68 5.43
N LEU A 61 0.96 31.17 4.30
CA LEU A 61 -0.40 30.66 4.12
C LEU A 61 -0.49 29.17 4.52
N SER A 62 -0.34 28.91 5.82
CA SER A 62 -0.25 27.53 6.35
C SER A 62 -1.49 26.69 6.04
N ALA A 63 -2.70 27.24 6.21
CA ALA A 63 -3.94 26.51 6.00
C ALA A 63 -4.10 26.03 4.54
N GLN A 64 -3.72 26.88 3.58
CA GLN A 64 -3.82 26.56 2.15
C GLN A 64 -2.72 25.57 1.75
N ALA A 65 -1.48 25.81 2.15
CA ALA A 65 -0.35 24.94 1.81
C ALA A 65 -0.57 23.50 2.31
N PHE A 66 -0.86 23.34 3.61
CA PHE A 66 -1.11 22.01 4.19
C PHE A 66 -2.43 21.40 3.73
N GLY A 67 -3.46 22.21 3.48
CA GLY A 67 -4.75 21.75 2.93
C GLY A 67 -4.61 21.16 1.53
N THR A 68 -3.86 21.82 0.64
CA THR A 68 -3.59 21.30 -0.70
C THR A 68 -2.77 20.01 -0.65
N ALA A 69 -1.76 19.94 0.23
CA ALA A 69 -0.97 18.72 0.41
C ALA A 69 -1.84 17.54 0.90
N LEU A 70 -2.76 17.78 1.84
CA LEU A 70 -3.71 16.78 2.33
C LEU A 70 -4.55 16.21 1.18
N ILE A 71 -5.08 17.07 0.32
CA ILE A 71 -5.90 16.66 -0.83
C ILE A 71 -5.08 15.82 -1.81
N ILE A 72 -3.84 16.23 -2.11
CA ILE A 72 -2.96 15.48 -3.03
C ILE A 72 -2.65 14.09 -2.47
N TYR A 73 -2.29 14.00 -1.19
CA TYR A 73 -2.05 12.70 -0.53
C TYR A 73 -3.31 11.83 -0.53
N TYR A 74 -4.49 12.42 -0.29
CA TYR A 74 -5.76 11.69 -0.32
C TYR A 74 -6.05 11.12 -1.71
N ILE A 75 -5.86 11.92 -2.77
CA ILE A 75 -6.07 11.49 -4.15
C ILE A 75 -5.10 10.36 -4.51
N LEU A 76 -3.81 10.51 -4.21
CA LEU A 76 -2.82 9.46 -4.45
C LEU A 76 -3.19 8.16 -3.73
N ALA A 77 -3.58 8.22 -2.46
CA ALA A 77 -3.97 7.03 -1.70
C ALA A 77 -5.25 6.37 -2.26
N ARG A 78 -6.26 7.18 -2.60
CA ARG A 78 -7.55 6.70 -3.12
C ARG A 78 -7.43 6.12 -4.52
N PHE A 79 -6.69 6.76 -5.42
CA PHE A 79 -6.65 6.42 -6.85
C PHE A 79 -5.47 5.52 -7.23
N LEU A 80 -4.40 5.46 -6.46
CA LEU A 80 -3.25 4.60 -6.78
C LEU A 80 -3.28 3.31 -5.96
N ILE A 81 -3.39 3.42 -4.63
CA ILE A 81 -3.26 2.26 -3.73
C ILE A 81 -4.52 1.41 -3.76
N THR A 82 -5.69 2.04 -3.64
CA THR A 82 -6.97 1.31 -3.52
C THR A 82 -7.31 0.45 -4.75
N PRO A 83 -7.16 0.93 -6.01
CA PRO A 83 -7.40 0.08 -7.19
C PRO A 83 -6.28 -0.93 -7.43
N MET A 84 -5.02 -0.61 -7.11
CA MET A 84 -3.91 -1.57 -7.16
C MET A 84 -4.17 -2.75 -6.20
N MET A 85 -4.61 -2.46 -4.97
CA MET A 85 -4.98 -3.48 -4.00
C MET A 85 -6.16 -4.32 -4.47
N ARG A 86 -7.24 -3.69 -4.95
CA ARG A 86 -8.41 -4.39 -5.49
C ARG A 86 -8.09 -5.19 -6.76
N TRP A 87 -7.07 -4.82 -7.51
CA TRP A 87 -6.59 -5.60 -8.65
C TRP A 87 -5.77 -6.82 -8.19
N ALA A 88 -4.87 -6.63 -7.22
CA ALA A 88 -4.10 -7.72 -6.61
C ALA A 88 -5.01 -8.75 -5.94
N GLU A 89 -6.03 -8.32 -5.19
CA GLU A 89 -7.05 -9.19 -4.61
C GLU A 89 -7.82 -9.98 -5.67
N ARG A 90 -8.26 -9.33 -6.76
CA ARG A 90 -8.96 -9.99 -7.86
C ARG A 90 -8.09 -11.01 -8.60
N LEU A 91 -6.80 -10.73 -8.76
CA LEU A 91 -5.85 -11.66 -9.38
C LEU A 91 -5.66 -12.92 -8.52
N VAL A 92 -5.58 -12.74 -7.20
CA VAL A 92 -5.41 -13.84 -6.25
C VAL A 92 -6.71 -14.62 -6.07
N ALA A 93 -7.87 -13.97 -6.03
CA ALA A 93 -9.17 -14.63 -6.03
C ALA A 93 -9.36 -15.55 -7.27
N ARG A 94 -8.96 -15.07 -8.45
CA ARG A 94 -8.96 -15.87 -9.70
C ARG A 94 -8.03 -17.08 -9.64
N ARG A 95 -6.92 -17.02 -8.89
CA ARG A 95 -5.96 -18.12 -8.74
C ARG A 95 -6.42 -19.20 -7.76
N LEU A 96 -7.33 -18.87 -6.82
CA LEU A 96 -7.83 -19.82 -5.82
C LEU A 96 -9.14 -20.51 -6.18
N GLY A 97 -9.76 -20.20 -7.32
CA GLY A 97 -10.96 -20.91 -7.78
C GLY A 97 -12.14 -20.85 -6.80
N ARG A 98 -12.18 -19.85 -5.91
CA ARG A 98 -13.39 -19.50 -5.16
C ARG A 98 -14.16 -18.46 -5.97
N ALA A 99 -14.92 -18.96 -6.94
CA ALA A 99 -16.14 -18.28 -7.39
C ALA A 99 -17.20 -18.45 -6.29
#